data_AF-A0A6F9ZVY1-F1
#
_entry.id   AF-A0A6F9ZVY1-F1
#
_cell.length_a   1.000
_cell.length_b   1.000
_cell.length_c   1.000
_cell.angle_alpha   90.00
_cell.angle_beta   90.00
_cell.angle_gamma   90.00
#
_symmetry.space_group_name_H-M   'P 1'
#
loop_
_entity.id
_entity.type
_entity.pdbx_description
1 polymer ?
#
loop_
_entity_poly.entity_id
_entity_poly.type
_entity_poly.pdbx_seq_one_letter_code
_entity_poly.pdbx_strand_id
1 'polypeptide(L)' 'MAVHKYYKIEGDKLVRLRRFCPRCGEGVFLAEHKDRYSCGRCGYTEFKKTQESK' A
#
# COMPACT_ATOMS: atom_id res chain seq x y z
N MET A 1 -6.19 -13.01 -4.96
CA MET A 1 -5.08 -12.58 -4.08
C MET A 1 -5.59 -12.53 -2.66
N ALA A 2 -5.05 -13.35 -1.74
CA ALA A 2 -5.54 -13.42 -0.36
C ALA A 2 -4.94 -12.30 0.51
N VAL A 3 -5.82 -11.53 1.16
CA VAL A 3 -5.50 -10.31 1.94
C VAL A 3 -4.50 -10.57 3.07
N HIS A 4 -4.45 -11.79 3.61
CA HIS A 4 -3.49 -12.18 4.66
C HIS A 4 -2.01 -12.00 4.28
N LYS A 5 -1.67 -11.99 2.98
CA LYS A 5 -0.27 -11.87 2.53
C LYS A 5 0.30 -10.48 2.76
N TYR A 6 -0.55 -9.50 3.08
CA TYR A 6 -0.17 -8.12 3.34
C TYR A 6 -0.03 -7.80 4.82
N TYR A 7 -0.24 -8.79 5.69
CA TYR A 7 -0.07 -8.68 7.11
C TYR A 7 1.05 -9.63 7.54
N LYS A 8 2.14 -9.06 8.06
CA LYS A 8 3.22 -9.81 8.68
C LYS A 8 3.14 -9.57 10.17
N ILE A 9 3.28 -10.63 10.96
CA ILE A 9 3.36 -10.53 12.42
C ILE A 9 4.83 -10.61 12.77
N GLU A 10 5.39 -9.54 13.32
CA GLU A 10 6.75 -9.53 13.88
C GLU A 10 6.65 -9.40 15.40
N GLY A 11 6.79 -10.54 16.08
CA GLY A 11 6.55 -10.64 17.52
C GLY A 11 5.12 -10.25 17.87
N ASP A 12 4.97 -9.24 18.72
CA ASP A 12 3.68 -8.69 19.16
C ASP A 12 3.12 -7.58 18.24
N LYS A 13 3.82 -7.25 17.15
CA LYS A 13 3.44 -6.14 16.26
C LYS A 13 2.93 -6.65 14.91
N LEU A 14 1.74 -6.17 14.54
CA LEU A 14 1.16 -6.38 13.23
C LEU A 14 1.77 -5.37 12.23
N VAL A 15 2.74 -5.82 11.45
CA VAL A 15 3.41 -5.06 10.39
C VAL A 15 2.60 -5.18 9.11
N ARG A 16 2.12 -4.04 8.63
CA ARG A 16 1.34 -3.96 7.38
C ARG A 16 2.29 -3.72 6.22
N LEU A 17 2.34 -4.64 5.27
CA LEU A 17 3.33 -4.65 4.18
C LEU A 17 2.99 -3.66 3.05
N ARG A 18 1.75 -3.20 2.95
CA ARG A 18 1.29 -2.31 1.87
C ARG A 18 0.62 -1.05 2.41
N ARG A 19 0.75 0.05 1.66
CA ARG A 19 0.08 1.31 1.95
C ARG A 19 -1.43 1.19 1.72
N PHE A 20 -2.20 1.85 2.57
CA PHE A 20 -3.63 2.05 2.35
C PHE A 20 -3.89 3.22 1.42
N CYS A 21 -5.04 3.20 0.75
CA CYS A 21 -5.48 4.34 -0.04
C CYS A 21 -5.95 5.46 0.91
N PRO A 22 -5.40 6.68 0.81
CA PRO A 22 -5.79 7.80 1.67
C PRO A 22 -7.24 8.23 1.47
N ARG A 23 -7.85 7.92 0.31
CA ARG A 23 -9.24 8.27 0.00
C ARG A 23 -10.26 7.19 0.35
N CYS A 24 -9.87 5.92 0.28
CA CYS A 24 -10.79 4.80 0.56
C CYS A 24 -10.76 4.36 2.02
N GLY A 25 -9.74 4.74 2.77
CA GLY A 25 -9.59 4.36 4.17
C GLY A 25 -8.98 2.97 4.38
N GLU A 26 -9.00 2.55 5.64
CA GLU A 26 -8.41 1.31 6.12
C GLU A 26 -9.09 0.09 5.49
N GLY A 27 -8.29 -0.88 5.03
CA GLY A 27 -8.77 -2.09 4.36
C GLY A 27 -8.66 -2.07 2.82
N VAL A 28 -8.43 -0.90 2.20
CA VAL A 28 -8.14 -0.81 0.75
C VAL A 28 -6.65 -0.59 0.53
N PHE A 29 -5.95 -1.66 0.17
CA PHE A 29 -4.54 -1.60 -0.19
C PHE A 29 -4.31 -0.99 -1.56
N LEU A 30 -3.31 -0.13 -1.66
CA LEU A 30 -2.79 0.32 -2.94
C LEU A 30 -2.04 -0.84 -3.61
N ALA A 31 -2.30 -1.03 -4.90
CA ALA A 31 -1.52 -1.90 -5.76
C ALA A 31 -0.18 -1.23 -6.01
N GLU A 32 0.89 -1.92 -5.65
CA GLU A 32 2.24 -1.44 -5.84
C GLU A 32 2.77 -1.93 -7.19
N HIS A 33 3.04 -0.98 -8.08
CA HIS A 33 3.76 -1.19 -9.33
C HIS A 33 5.17 -0.57 -9.21
N LYS A 34 6.00 -0.77 -10.24
CA LYS A 34 7.38 -0.25 -10.24
C LYS A 34 7.42 1.27 -10.29
N ASP A 35 6.51 1.86 -11.06
CA ASP A 35 6.40 3.28 -11.38
C ASP A 35 5.35 4.02 -10.54
N ARG A 36 4.37 3.29 -9.98
CA ARG A 36 3.21 3.90 -9.30
C ARG A 36 2.57 3.00 -8.25
N TYR A 37 1.85 3.60 -7.34
CA TYR A 37 0.83 3.00 -6.50
C TYR A 37 -0.54 3.32 -7.09
N SER A 38 -1.41 2.33 -7.24
CA SER A 38 -2.75 2.54 -7.80
C SER A 38 -3.84 1.90 -6.93
N CYS A 39 -4.94 2.61 -6.73
CA CYS A 39 -6.11 2.13 -6.01
C CYS A 39 -7.15 1.60 -7.00
N GLY A 40 -7.42 0.30 -6.95
CA GLY A 40 -8.46 -0.32 -7.77
C GLY A 40 -9.90 0.05 -7.38
N ARG A 41 -10.12 0.72 -6.23
CA ARG A 41 -11.47 1.10 -5.76
C ARG A 41 -11.89 2.51 -6.16
N CYS A 42 -10.99 3.50 -6.06
CA CYS A 42 -11.31 4.92 -6.33
C CYS A 42 -10.47 5.55 -7.45
N GLY A 43 -9.67 4.75 -8.18
CA GLY A 43 -8.81 5.21 -9.27
C GLY A 43 -7.63 6.08 -8.84
N TYR A 44 -7.40 6.23 -7.53
CA TYR A 44 -6.30 7.02 -7.00
C TYR A 44 -4.95 6.43 -7.44
N THR A 45 -4.08 7.27 -7.99
CA THR A 45 -2.76 6.84 -8.47
C THR A 45 -1.69 7.80 -7.96
N GLU A 46 -0.74 7.27 -7.20
CA GLU A 46 0.47 7.98 -6.75
C GLU A 46 1.64 7.47 -7.57
N PHE A 47 2.34 8.34 -8.28
CA PHE A 47 3.59 7.93 -8.93
C PHE A 47 4.71 7.88 -7.90
N LYS A 48 5.49 6.81 -7.91
CA LYS A 48 6.71 6.69 -7.11
C LYS A 48 7.70 7.70 -7.66
N LYS A 49 7.62 8.96 -7.22
CA LYS A 49 8.69 9.91 -7.45
C LYS A 49 9.88 9.37 -6.68
N THR A 50 10.96 9.03 -7.38
CA THR A 50 12.29 8.86 -6.81
C THR A 50 12.64 10.19 -6.14
N GLN A 51 12.27 10.33 -4.88
CA GLN A 51 12.71 11.43 -4.04
C GLN A 51 13.77 10.79 -3.16
N GLU A 52 15.01 10.89 -3.63
CA GLU A 52 16.17 11.00 -2.76
C GLU A 52 15.75 11.80 -1.51
N SER A 53 15.72 11.14 -0.36
CA SER A 53 15.91 11.86 0.88
C SER A 53 17.37 12.30 0.84
N LYS A 54 17.57 13.58 0.57
CA LYS A 54 18.81 14.29 0.87
C LYS A 54 19.13 14.18 2.36
#